data_AF-A0A7C1XSE1-F1
#
_entry.id   AF-A0A7C1XSE1-F1
#
_cell.length_a   1.000
_cell.length_b   1.000
_cell.length_c   1.000
_cell.angle_alpha   90.00
_cell.angle_beta   90.00
_cell.angle_gamma   90.00
#
_symmetry.space_group_name_H-M   'P 1'
#
loop_
_entity.id
_entity.type
_entity.pdbx_description
1 polymer ?
#
loop_
_entity_poly.entity_id
_entity_poly.type
_entity_poly.pdbx_seq_one_letter_code
_entity_poly.pdbx_strand_id
1 'polypeptide(L)'
;MRKEDKIKIAELLNTDEIRSKIIADTSYFDTYLGVCLSMYFSPAPRNRFLHETVIDGLSFGRKLQILSSIQFRRKHKSLECIPTLKRLQKLRNYVAHSYFTIHFDKIFKDTESLRLLQDYPIQYNSTIKTVKNQLSRLTRVKEFMEIYENA
;
A
#
# COMPACT_ATOMS: atom_id res chain seq x y z
N MET A 1 15.03 15.37 8.54
CA MET A 1 15.76 14.10 8.75
C MET A 1 17.21 14.34 8.42
N ARG A 2 18.11 14.10 9.36
CA ARG A 2 19.54 14.38 9.22
C ARG A 2 20.20 13.32 8.34
N LYS A 3 21.42 13.60 7.87
CA LYS A 3 22.21 12.66 7.05
C LYS A 3 22.48 11.33 7.80
N GLU A 4 22.75 11.41 9.09
CA GLU A 4 22.98 10.24 9.95
C GLU A 4 21.74 9.34 10.04
N ASP A 5 20.56 9.92 10.29
CA ASP A 5 19.30 9.19 10.34
C ASP A 5 19.04 8.44 9.03
N LYS A 6 19.36 9.10 7.91
CA LYS A 6 19.26 8.58 6.56
C LYS A 6 20.18 7.37 6.33
N ILE A 7 21.44 7.43 6.78
CA ILE A 7 22.39 6.30 6.69
C ILE A 7 21.88 5.09 7.48
N LYS A 8 21.44 5.30 8.72
CA LYS A 8 20.88 4.24 9.57
C LYS A 8 19.68 3.55 8.92
N ILE A 9 18.78 4.32 8.31
CA ILE A 9 17.64 3.75 7.58
C ILE A 9 18.11 2.94 6.36
N ALA A 10 19.14 3.39 5.65
CA ALA A 10 19.65 2.66 4.50
C ALA A 10 20.34 1.35 4.91
N GLU A 11 21.08 1.33 6.02
CA GLU A 11 21.62 0.11 6.63
C GLU A 11 20.49 -0.85 7.02
N LEU A 12 19.46 -0.34 7.69
CA LEU A 12 18.27 -1.10 8.05
C LEU A 12 17.60 -1.73 6.82
N LEU A 13 17.45 -0.96 5.74
CA LEU A 13 16.86 -1.43 4.47
C LEU A 13 17.69 -2.50 3.76
N ASN A 14 18.97 -2.68 4.09
CA ASN A 14 19.82 -3.73 3.52
C ASN A 14 19.71 -5.06 4.27
N THR A 15 19.05 -5.09 5.43
CA THR A 15 18.85 -6.33 6.18
C THR A 15 17.71 -7.16 5.58
N ASP A 16 17.97 -8.45 5.34
CA ASP A 16 17.01 -9.34 4.64
C ASP A 16 15.67 -9.46 5.37
N GLU A 17 15.69 -9.45 6.71
CA GLU A 17 14.49 -9.49 7.54
C GLU A 17 13.57 -8.30 7.22
N ILE A 18 14.13 -7.09 7.20
CA ILE A 18 13.38 -5.85 6.96
C ILE A 18 12.89 -5.79 5.52
N ARG A 19 13.73 -6.17 4.56
CA ARG A 19 13.35 -6.24 3.14
C ARG A 19 12.17 -7.19 2.94
N SER A 20 12.28 -8.39 3.49
CA SER A 20 11.23 -9.42 3.42
C SER A 20 9.94 -8.92 4.06
N LYS A 21 10.02 -8.26 5.21
CA LYS A 21 8.86 -7.67 5.89
C LYS A 21 8.19 -6.58 5.06
N ILE A 22 8.95 -5.65 4.48
CA ILE A 22 8.40 -4.59 3.63
C ILE A 22 7.72 -5.19 2.38
N ILE A 23 8.36 -6.18 1.75
CA ILE A 23 7.79 -6.88 0.59
C ILE A 23 6.49 -7.59 1.00
N ALA A 24 6.47 -8.34 2.10
CA ALA A 24 5.28 -9.04 2.58
C ALA A 24 4.13 -8.08 2.92
N ASP A 25 4.41 -7.00 3.66
CA ASP A 25 3.41 -6.00 4.05
C ASP A 25 2.83 -5.28 2.82
N THR A 26 3.66 -4.96 1.82
CA THR A 26 3.19 -4.31 0.58
C THR A 26 2.43 -5.26 -0.35
N SER A 27 2.86 -6.52 -0.48
CA SER A 27 2.10 -7.55 -1.21
C SER A 27 0.72 -7.77 -0.60
N TYR A 28 0.61 -7.79 0.74
CA TYR A 28 -0.68 -7.85 1.42
C TYR A 28 -1.60 -6.70 0.97
N PHE A 29 -1.11 -5.46 0.94
CA PHE A 29 -1.94 -4.32 0.53
C PHE A 29 -2.31 -4.37 -0.96
N ASP A 30 -1.41 -4.84 -1.82
CA ASP A 30 -1.69 -5.00 -3.25
C ASP A 30 -2.83 -6.01 -3.49
N THR A 31 -2.77 -7.16 -2.83
CA THR A 31 -3.85 -8.16 -2.85
C THR A 31 -5.14 -7.60 -2.26
N TYR A 32 -5.07 -6.94 -1.09
CA TYR A 32 -6.26 -6.40 -0.42
C TYR A 32 -6.94 -5.32 -1.26
N LEU A 33 -6.18 -4.43 -1.91
CA LEU A 33 -6.74 -3.47 -2.86
C LEU A 33 -7.43 -4.17 -4.03
N GLY A 34 -6.85 -5.27 -4.52
CA GLY A 34 -7.49 -6.06 -5.56
C GLY A 34 -8.88 -6.52 -5.14
N VAL A 35 -9.01 -7.03 -3.91
CA VAL A 35 -10.30 -7.46 -3.34
C VAL A 35 -11.27 -6.29 -3.23
N CYS A 36 -10.82 -5.14 -2.69
CA CYS A 36 -11.64 -3.94 -2.61
C CYS A 36 -12.19 -3.51 -3.97
N LEU A 37 -11.34 -3.46 -5.00
CA LEU A 37 -11.74 -3.05 -6.34
C LEU A 37 -12.74 -4.04 -6.96
N SER A 38 -12.51 -5.35 -6.79
CA SER A 38 -13.44 -6.37 -7.25
C SER A 38 -14.81 -6.24 -6.60
N MET A 39 -14.87 -5.96 -5.29
CA MET A 39 -16.13 -5.72 -4.57
C MET A 39 -16.84 -4.45 -5.06
N TYR A 40 -16.09 -3.39 -5.35
CA TYR A 40 -16.67 -2.12 -5.80
C TYR A 40 -17.26 -2.19 -7.22
N PHE A 41 -16.60 -2.91 -8.13
CA PHE A 41 -17.00 -2.91 -9.55
C PHE A 41 -17.94 -4.05 -9.93
N SER A 42 -18.12 -5.08 -9.09
CA SER A 42 -18.93 -6.24 -9.47
C SER A 42 -19.55 -6.97 -8.27
N PRO A 43 -20.78 -7.50 -8.41
CA PRO A 43 -21.38 -8.38 -7.41
C PRO A 43 -20.72 -9.74 -7.37
N ALA A 44 -20.88 -10.43 -6.25
CA ALA A 44 -20.72 -11.87 -6.22
C ALA A 44 -21.78 -12.53 -7.15
N PRO A 45 -21.44 -13.60 -7.87
CA PRO A 45 -20.13 -14.27 -7.93
C PRO A 45 -19.16 -13.68 -8.98
N ARG A 46 -19.61 -12.70 -9.79
CA ARG A 46 -18.84 -12.14 -10.91
C ARG A 46 -17.56 -11.40 -10.47
N ASN A 47 -17.50 -10.96 -9.22
CA ASN A 47 -16.34 -10.28 -8.65
C ASN A 47 -15.07 -11.13 -8.66
N ARG A 48 -15.18 -12.45 -8.50
CA ARG A 48 -14.03 -13.38 -8.57
C ARG A 48 -13.45 -13.43 -9.97
N PHE A 49 -14.31 -13.58 -10.98
CA PHE A 49 -13.88 -13.56 -12.38
C PHE A 49 -13.23 -12.22 -12.76
N LEU A 50 -13.81 -11.10 -12.32
CA LEU A 50 -13.21 -9.77 -12.51
C LEU A 50 -11.84 -9.67 -11.82
N HIS A 51 -11.73 -10.22 -10.60
CA HIS A 51 -10.48 -10.22 -9.85
C HIS A 51 -9.36 -10.91 -10.64
N GLU A 52 -9.60 -12.18 -10.99
CA GLU A 52 -8.62 -13.06 -11.63
C GLU A 52 -8.28 -12.60 -13.06
N THR A 53 -9.27 -12.09 -13.82
CA THR A 53 -9.09 -11.77 -15.25
C THR A 53 -8.54 -10.36 -15.47
N VAL A 54 -8.89 -9.41 -14.59
CA VAL A 54 -8.59 -7.99 -14.81
C VAL A 54 -7.73 -7.43 -13.69
N ILE A 55 -8.17 -7.57 -12.44
CA ILE A 55 -7.56 -6.86 -11.31
C ILE A 55 -6.18 -7.41 -10.97
N ASP A 56 -5.95 -8.72 -11.09
CA ASP A 56 -4.65 -9.35 -10.83
C ASP A 56 -3.57 -8.91 -11.83
N GLY A 57 -3.97 -8.58 -13.07
CA GLY A 57 -3.08 -8.01 -14.07
C GLY A 57 -2.67 -6.55 -13.80
N LEU A 58 -3.32 -5.88 -12.85
CA LEU A 58 -3.02 -4.48 -12.54
C LEU A 58 -1.84 -4.35 -11.57
N SER A 59 -0.94 -3.42 -11.86
CA SER A 59 0.11 -3.05 -10.91
C SER A 59 -0.49 -2.39 -9.65
N PHE A 60 0.19 -2.54 -8.51
CA PHE A 60 -0.20 -1.89 -7.25
C PHE A 60 -0.47 -0.38 -7.41
N GLY A 61 0.38 0.32 -8.18
CA GLY A 61 0.22 1.74 -8.46
C GLY A 61 -1.04 2.05 -9.27
N ARG A 62 -1.39 1.18 -10.23
CA ARG A 62 -2.63 1.33 -11.01
C ARG A 62 -3.86 1.08 -10.15
N LYS A 63 -3.84 0.08 -9.26
CA LYS A 63 -4.92 -0.16 -8.29
C LYS A 63 -5.14 1.06 -7.37
N LEU A 64 -4.05 1.67 -6.88
CA LEU A 64 -4.11 2.91 -6.10
C LEU A 64 -4.70 4.09 -6.89
N GLN A 65 -4.33 4.23 -8.16
CA GLN A 65 -4.88 5.27 -9.03
C GLN A 65 -6.38 5.08 -9.23
N ILE A 66 -6.82 3.86 -9.54
CA ILE A 66 -8.25 3.53 -9.70
C ILE A 66 -8.99 3.85 -8.40
N LEU A 67 -8.50 3.37 -7.25
CA LEU A 67 -9.14 3.64 -5.96
C LEU A 67 -9.27 5.14 -5.69
N SER A 68 -8.26 5.94 -6.02
CA SER A 68 -8.31 7.39 -5.85
C SER A 68 -9.25 8.13 -6.82
N SER A 69 -9.62 7.47 -7.93
CA SER A 69 -10.52 8.03 -8.95
C SER A 69 -12.00 7.68 -8.72
N ILE A 70 -12.29 6.75 -7.81
CA ILE A 70 -13.66 6.38 -7.47
C ILE A 70 -14.38 7.59 -6.84
N GLN A 71 -15.55 7.91 -7.40
CA GLN A 71 -16.43 8.93 -6.85
C GLN A 71 -17.33 8.31 -5.79
N PHE A 72 -17.02 8.61 -4.53
CA PHE A 72 -17.86 8.24 -3.39
C PHE A 72 -18.91 9.31 -3.14
N ARG A 73 -20.10 8.92 -2.65
CA ARG A 73 -21.14 9.91 -2.29
C ARG A 73 -20.67 10.83 -1.17
N ARG A 74 -19.78 10.34 -0.31
CA ARG A 74 -19.14 11.10 0.76
C ARG A 74 -17.63 10.86 0.78
N LYS A 75 -16.86 11.84 1.23
CA LYS A 75 -15.42 11.66 1.42
C LYS A 75 -15.16 10.74 2.63
N HIS A 76 -14.62 9.55 2.39
CA HIS A 76 -14.32 8.59 3.45
C HIS A 76 -12.91 8.80 4.02
N LYS A 77 -12.79 8.93 5.35
CA LYS A 77 -11.49 8.97 6.05
C LYS A 77 -10.63 7.73 5.77
N SER A 78 -11.24 6.61 5.41
CA SER A 78 -10.55 5.38 5.00
C SER A 78 -9.63 5.57 3.78
N LEU A 79 -9.92 6.56 2.91
CA LEU A 79 -9.11 6.86 1.72
C LEU A 79 -7.87 7.70 2.04
N GLU A 80 -7.75 8.24 3.27
CA GLU A 80 -6.56 8.99 3.71
C GLU A 80 -5.32 8.10 3.81
N CYS A 81 -5.47 6.77 3.71
CA CYS A 81 -4.35 5.83 3.64
C CYS A 81 -3.62 5.81 2.29
N ILE A 82 -4.22 6.33 1.22
CA ILE A 82 -3.68 6.24 -0.15
C ILE A 82 -2.26 6.86 -0.28
N PRO A 83 -1.98 8.07 0.25
CA PRO A 83 -0.63 8.62 0.23
C PRO A 83 0.40 7.72 0.94
N THR A 84 0.02 7.09 2.05
CA THR A 84 0.86 6.15 2.79
C THR A 84 1.12 4.89 1.99
N LEU A 85 0.10 4.34 1.32
CA LEU A 85 0.26 3.18 0.42
C LEU A 85 1.20 3.49 -0.75
N LYS A 86 1.14 4.69 -1.33
CA LYS A 86 2.10 5.14 -2.36
C LYS A 86 3.54 5.18 -1.83
N ARG A 87 3.75 5.64 -0.58
CA ARG A 87 5.08 5.64 0.06
C ARG A 87 5.58 4.23 0.32
N LEU A 88 4.71 3.32 0.79
CA LEU A 88 5.02 1.90 0.96
C LEU A 88 5.38 1.23 -0.37
N GLN A 89 4.67 1.53 -1.46
CA GLN A 89 5.02 1.05 -2.81
C GLN A 89 6.43 1.48 -3.20
N LYS A 90 6.79 2.75 -2.97
CA LYS A 90 8.15 3.23 -3.24
C LYS A 90 9.19 2.52 -2.39
N LEU A 91 8.89 2.32 -1.10
CA LEU A 91 9.76 1.60 -0.19
C LEU A 91 10.00 0.16 -0.64
N ARG A 92 8.94 -0.55 -1.08
CA ARG A 92 9.03 -1.87 -1.71
C ARG A 92 9.96 -1.84 -2.92
N ASN A 93 9.80 -0.85 -3.80
CA ASN A 93 10.64 -0.74 -4.99
C ASN A 93 12.11 -0.52 -4.61
N TYR A 94 12.40 0.27 -3.57
CA TYR A 94 13.78 0.42 -3.08
C TYR A 94 14.38 -0.90 -2.60
N VAL A 95 13.63 -1.71 -1.82
CA VAL A 95 14.15 -2.98 -1.30
C VAL A 95 14.13 -4.13 -2.32
N ALA A 96 13.26 -4.07 -3.33
CA ALA A 96 13.15 -5.11 -4.36
C ALA A 96 14.28 -4.99 -5.40
N HIS A 97 14.73 -3.78 -5.70
CA HIS A 97 15.87 -3.55 -6.59
C HIS A 97 17.16 -3.57 -5.77
N SER A 98 17.71 -4.78 -5.57
CA SER A 98 18.97 -5.09 -4.85
C SER A 98 20.22 -4.33 -5.31
N TYR A 99 20.14 -3.57 -6.40
CA TYR A 99 21.23 -2.79 -6.99
C TYR A 99 21.46 -1.41 -6.34
N PHE A 100 20.64 -1.01 -5.36
CA PHE A 100 20.72 0.32 -4.75
C PHE A 100 21.70 0.45 -3.58
N THR A 101 22.37 -0.61 -3.17
CA THR A 101 23.51 -0.58 -2.23
C THR A 101 24.66 0.33 -2.70
N ILE A 102 24.68 0.74 -3.97
CA ILE A 102 25.72 1.59 -4.57
C ILE A 102 25.24 3.04 -4.81
N HIS A 103 23.93 3.32 -4.74
CA HIS A 103 23.34 4.63 -5.11
C HIS A 103 22.44 5.24 -4.02
N PHE A 104 23.00 5.41 -2.83
CA PHE A 104 22.36 6.04 -1.67
C PHE A 104 21.70 7.41 -1.97
N ASP A 105 22.23 8.16 -2.93
CA ASP A 105 21.78 9.52 -3.27
C ASP A 105 20.33 9.58 -3.74
N LYS A 106 19.84 8.53 -4.41
CA LYS A 106 18.45 8.46 -4.89
C LYS A 106 17.47 8.16 -3.77
N ILE A 107 17.87 7.30 -2.82
CA ILE A 107 17.07 6.97 -1.63
C ILE A 107 16.91 8.22 -0.76
N PHE A 108 17.98 9.00 -0.58
CA PHE A 108 17.98 10.19 0.26
C PHE A 108 17.11 11.35 -0.23
N LYS A 109 16.62 11.32 -1.47
CA LYS A 109 15.70 12.34 -2.01
C LYS A 109 14.27 12.13 -1.52
N ASP A 110 13.81 10.90 -1.31
CA ASP A 110 12.44 10.62 -0.88
C ASP A 110 12.32 10.57 0.66
N THR A 111 12.42 11.75 1.26
CA THR A 111 12.38 11.89 2.73
C THR A 111 11.04 11.42 3.31
N GLU A 112 9.94 11.57 2.57
CA GLU A 112 8.60 11.17 3.05
C GLU A 112 8.43 9.65 3.16
N SER A 113 8.99 8.89 2.22
CA SER A 113 8.95 7.42 2.28
C SER A 113 9.89 6.89 3.36
N LEU A 114 11.07 7.52 3.52
CA LEU A 114 12.02 7.15 4.57
C LEU A 114 11.51 7.45 5.98
N ARG A 115 10.69 8.49 6.16
CA ARG A 115 10.04 8.77 7.46
C ARG A 115 9.19 7.62 7.99
N LEU A 116 8.75 6.69 7.13
CA LEU A 116 8.05 5.48 7.60
C LEU A 116 8.94 4.58 8.46
N LEU A 117 10.26 4.69 8.30
CA LEU A 117 11.28 3.91 9.02
C LEU A 117 11.99 4.72 10.09
N GLN A 118 11.57 5.96 10.32
CA GLN A 118 12.03 6.71 11.48
C GLN A 118 11.59 5.96 12.75
N ASP A 119 12.50 5.78 13.70
CA ASP A 119 12.25 5.04 14.95
C ASP A 119 11.68 3.61 14.72
N TYR A 120 12.14 2.95 13.66
CA TYR A 120 11.80 1.55 13.38
C TYR A 120 12.16 0.66 14.60
N PRO A 121 11.30 -0.32 14.99
CA PRO A 121 10.10 -0.80 14.29
C PRO A 121 8.80 -0.07 14.62
N ILE A 122 8.79 0.85 15.59
CA ILE A 122 7.58 1.35 16.23
C ILE A 122 6.69 2.10 15.24
N GLN A 123 7.24 3.14 14.59
CA GLN A 123 6.48 3.98 13.67
C GLN A 123 5.98 3.20 12.45
N TYR A 124 6.84 2.33 11.91
CA TYR A 124 6.49 1.49 10.77
C TYR A 124 5.31 0.57 11.11
N ASN A 125 5.40 -0.21 12.19
CA ASN A 125 4.35 -1.15 12.58
C ASN A 125 3.03 -0.44 12.94
N SER A 126 3.10 0.71 13.61
CA SER A 126 1.96 1.61 13.85
C SER A 126 1.29 2.04 12.54
N THR A 127 2.10 2.44 11.55
CA THR A 127 1.62 2.84 10.23
C THR A 127 0.93 1.68 9.52
N ILE A 128 1.55 0.49 9.49
CA ILE A 128 0.96 -0.71 8.88
C ILE A 128 -0.40 -1.04 9.51
N LYS A 129 -0.48 -1.02 10.84
CA LYS A 129 -1.73 -1.28 11.58
C LYS A 129 -2.81 -0.25 11.22
N THR A 130 -2.44 1.03 11.13
CA THR A 130 -3.37 2.11 10.78
C THR A 130 -3.91 1.94 9.36
N VAL A 131 -3.04 1.66 8.38
CA VAL A 131 -3.44 1.42 6.99
C VAL A 131 -4.35 0.20 6.88
N LYS A 132 -4.01 -0.92 7.55
CA LYS A 132 -4.87 -2.12 7.61
C LYS A 132 -6.26 -1.79 8.13
N ASN A 133 -6.34 -1.02 9.21
CA ASN A 133 -7.63 -0.61 9.79
C ASN A 133 -8.42 0.31 8.85
N GLN A 134 -7.77 1.25 8.17
CA GLN A 134 -8.41 2.15 7.21
C GLN A 134 -8.96 1.37 6.01
N LEU A 135 -8.17 0.47 5.42
CA LEU A 135 -8.61 -0.37 4.31
C LEU A 135 -9.72 -1.34 4.73
N SER A 136 -9.64 -1.94 5.91
CA SER A 136 -10.71 -2.80 6.42
C SER A 136 -12.04 -2.07 6.65
N ARG A 137 -12.00 -0.77 6.98
CA ARG A 137 -13.21 0.05 7.06
C ARG A 137 -13.78 0.37 5.69
N LEU A 138 -12.94 0.43 4.65
CA LEU A 138 -13.36 0.75 3.29
C LEU A 138 -14.28 -0.34 2.72
N THR A 139 -13.97 -1.62 2.96
CA THR A 139 -14.80 -2.75 2.52
C THR A 139 -16.15 -2.85 3.24
N ARG A 140 -16.38 -2.05 4.29
CA ARG A 140 -17.65 -1.95 5.02
C ARG A 140 -18.46 -0.71 4.64
N VAL A 141 -17.95 0.12 3.73
CA VAL A 141 -18.66 1.28 3.23
C VAL A 141 -19.79 0.80 2.32
N LYS A 142 -20.96 1.44 2.41
CA LYS A 142 -22.15 1.05 1.64
C LYS A 142 -21.85 0.93 0.16
N GLU A 143 -21.10 1.84 -0.43
CA GLU A 143 -20.73 1.78 -1.85
C GLU A 143 -19.94 0.51 -2.26
N PHE A 144 -19.28 -0.19 -1.32
CA PHE A 144 -18.65 -1.50 -1.56
C PHE A 144 -19.59 -2.69 -1.25
N MET A 145 -20.69 -2.43 -0.54
CA MET A 145 -21.68 -3.42 -0.09
C MET A 145 -23.01 -3.34 -0.84
N GLU A 146 -23.33 -2.21 -1.50
CA GLU A 146 -24.59 -1.92 -2.22
C GLU A 146 -24.86 -2.95 -3.30
N ILE A 147 -23.78 -3.55 -3.81
CA ILE A 147 -23.82 -4.57 -4.83
C ILE A 147 -24.18 -5.96 -4.25
N TYR A 148 -23.96 -6.19 -2.95
CA TYR A 148 -24.36 -7.40 -2.23
C TYR A 148 -25.79 -7.32 -1.67
N GLU A 149 -26.32 -6.12 -1.46
CA GLU A 149 -27.66 -5.93 -0.90
C GLU A 149 -28.77 -5.97 -1.98
N ASN A 150 -28.41 -5.89 -3.27
CA ASN A 150 -29.36 -5.87 -4.40
C ASN A 150 -29.15 -7.03 -5.40
N ALA A 151 -28.35 -8.04 -5.04
CA ALA A 151 -28.13 -9.27 -5.82
C ALA A 151 -28.81 -10.45 -5.13
#